data_AF-A0A645ILE4-F1
#
_entry.id   AF-A0A645ILE4-F1
#
_cell.length_a   1.000
_cell.length_b   1.000
_cell.length_c   1.000
_cell.angle_alpha   90.00
_cell.angle_beta   90.00
_cell.angle_gamma   90.00
#
_symmetry.space_group_name_H-M   'P 1'
#
loop_
_entity.id
_entity.type
_entity.pdbx_description
1 polymer ?
#
loop_
_entity_poly.entity_id
_entity_poly.type
_entity_poly.pdbx_seq_one_letter_code
_entity_poly.pdbx_strand_id
1 'polypeptide(L)'
;MAETADASYNNLVFAFHDYPEDNHPWIVKEHIVKFRDAHQVPVMCTEFGATHWNKSETVCREFQAGMLTLCAETGSGWMIWALGKLSDHPRNSFNEVDKTGFGPPRVADSCAYSDLWVPAAKVTASKFPEPGK
;
A
#
# COMPACT_ATOMS: atom_id res chain seq x y z
N MET A 1 30.09 8.12 -2.62
CA MET A 1 29.17 6.97 -2.75
C MET A 1 27.83 7.34 -3.40
N ALA A 2 27.48 8.63 -3.53
CA ALA A 2 26.28 9.06 -4.27
C ALA A 2 26.50 9.12 -5.81
N GLU A 3 27.69 9.53 -6.26
CA GLU A 3 28.02 9.63 -7.71
C GLU A 3 27.96 8.27 -8.44
N THR A 4 28.19 7.18 -7.71
CA THR A 4 28.09 5.82 -8.24
C THR A 4 26.67 5.29 -8.26
N ALA A 5 25.71 5.95 -7.62
CA ALA A 5 24.30 5.57 -7.59
C ALA A 5 23.51 6.29 -8.71
N ASP A 6 23.90 7.52 -9.04
CA ASP A 6 23.24 8.36 -10.06
C ASP A 6 23.79 8.17 -11.49
N ALA A 7 24.54 7.08 -11.74
CA ALA A 7 24.99 6.74 -13.09
C ALA A 7 23.79 6.31 -13.95
N SER A 8 23.80 6.69 -15.24
CA SER A 8 22.73 6.50 -16.24
C SER A 8 22.28 5.04 -16.50
N TYR A 9 22.83 4.07 -15.76
CA TYR A 9 22.56 2.63 -15.89
C TYR A 9 22.29 1.93 -14.55
N ASN A 10 22.08 2.69 -13.47
CA ASN A 10 21.79 2.11 -12.18
C ASN A 10 20.29 1.95 -12.00
N ASN A 11 19.84 0.68 -11.99
CA ASN A 11 18.46 0.30 -11.70
C ASN A 11 18.17 0.40 -10.19
N LEU A 12 18.29 1.61 -9.63
CA LEU A 12 18.04 1.88 -8.22
C LEU A 12 16.60 2.34 -8.02
N VAL A 13 15.98 1.81 -6.98
CA VAL A 13 14.64 2.18 -6.52
C VAL A 13 14.73 2.37 -5.01
N PHE A 14 14.12 3.44 -4.51
CA PHE A 14 13.90 3.59 -3.09
C PHE A 14 12.66 2.80 -2.69
N ALA A 15 12.86 1.74 -1.91
CA ALA A 15 11.79 0.90 -1.39
C ALA A 15 11.50 1.23 0.08
N PHE A 16 10.22 1.28 0.44
CA PHE A 16 9.79 1.50 1.82
C PHE A 16 8.54 0.69 2.15
N HIS A 17 8.33 0.46 3.44
CA HIS A 17 7.15 -0.21 3.99
C HIS A 17 6.39 0.79 4.88
N ASP A 18 5.07 0.66 4.97
CA ASP A 18 4.28 1.49 5.89
C ASP A 18 2.99 0.79 6.35
N TYR A 19 2.64 1.02 7.61
CA TYR A 19 1.46 0.45 8.27
C TYR A 19 0.69 1.50 9.07
N PRO A 20 -0.59 1.24 9.42
CA PRO A 20 -1.41 2.18 10.20
C PRO A 20 -0.81 2.63 11.54
N GLU A 21 0.10 1.86 12.12
CA GLU A 21 0.82 2.19 13.35
C GLU A 21 2.07 3.05 13.15
N ASP A 22 2.62 3.09 11.93
CA ASP A 22 3.90 3.74 11.65
C ASP A 22 3.67 5.22 11.34
N ASN A 23 3.06 5.50 10.19
CA ASN A 23 2.73 6.85 9.76
C ASN A 23 1.37 6.92 9.09
N HIS A 24 0.86 8.13 8.97
CA HIS A 24 -0.29 8.39 8.12
C HIS A 24 0.16 8.68 6.68
N PRO A 25 -0.65 8.32 5.66
CA PRO A 25 -0.28 8.51 4.27
C PRO A 25 0.16 9.94 3.90
N TRP A 26 -0.42 10.98 4.53
CA TRP A 26 0.01 12.36 4.27
C TRP A 26 1.43 12.68 4.77
N ILE A 27 1.89 12.03 5.85
CA ILE A 27 3.27 12.16 6.35
C ILE A 27 4.23 11.43 5.41
N VAL A 28 3.86 10.21 5.00
CA VAL A 28 4.63 9.42 4.02
C VAL A 28 4.83 10.20 2.73
N LYS A 29 3.78 10.88 2.25
CA LYS A 29 3.84 11.71 1.03
C LYS A 29 4.95 12.75 1.09
N GLU A 30 5.07 13.46 2.21
CA GLU A 30 6.11 14.50 2.37
C GLU A 30 7.51 13.88 2.28
N HIS A 31 7.73 12.74 2.92
CA HIS A 31 9.01 12.04 2.90
C HIS A 31 9.37 11.51 1.51
N ILE A 32 8.43 10.85 0.82
CA ILE A 32 8.72 10.27 -0.50
C ILE A 32 8.93 11.32 -1.58
N VAL A 33 8.16 12.42 -1.56
CA VAL A 33 8.31 13.50 -2.54
C VAL A 33 9.65 14.18 -2.33
N LYS A 34 10.00 14.49 -1.08
CA LYS A 34 11.29 15.08 -0.75
C LYS A 34 12.46 14.17 -1.16
N PHE A 35 12.37 12.87 -0.92
CA PHE A 35 13.42 11.92 -1.29
C PHE A 35 13.55 11.82 -2.82
N ARG A 36 12.43 11.60 -3.54
CA ARG A 36 12.41 11.51 -5.00
C ARG A 36 12.99 12.76 -5.64
N ASP A 37 12.59 13.95 -5.18
CA ASP A 37 13.02 15.20 -5.78
C ASP A 37 14.51 15.47 -5.50
N ALA A 38 15.05 15.03 -4.36
CA ALA A 38 16.45 15.17 -4.02
C ALA A 38 17.38 14.16 -4.73
N HIS A 39 16.89 12.94 -4.97
CA HIS A 39 17.72 11.83 -5.44
C HIS A 39 17.40 11.37 -6.87
N GLN A 40 16.32 11.87 -7.47
CA GLN A 40 15.88 11.56 -8.84
C GLN A 40 15.73 10.06 -9.14
N VAL A 41 15.48 9.24 -8.11
CA VAL A 41 15.22 7.80 -8.25
C VAL A 41 13.73 7.48 -8.09
N PRO A 42 13.22 6.43 -8.78
CA PRO A 42 11.88 5.91 -8.55
C PRO A 42 11.67 5.48 -7.10
N VAL A 43 10.42 5.61 -6.64
CA VAL A 43 9.98 5.20 -5.30
C VAL A 43 8.95 4.09 -5.43
N MET A 44 9.07 3.07 -4.57
CA MET A 44 8.13 1.95 -4.50
C MET A 44 7.77 1.63 -3.04
N CYS A 45 6.48 1.53 -2.75
CA CYS A 45 6.01 0.95 -1.50
C CYS A 45 5.99 -0.59 -1.65
N THR A 46 6.96 -1.30 -1.09
CA THR A 46 7.05 -2.76 -1.25
C THR A 46 6.18 -3.52 -0.26
N GLU A 47 5.68 -2.86 0.77
CA GLU A 47 4.80 -3.45 1.78
C GLU A 47 3.89 -2.37 2.37
N PHE A 48 2.58 -2.51 2.21
CA PHE A 48 1.58 -1.84 3.04
C PHE A 48 0.40 -2.77 3.25
N GLY A 49 -0.39 -2.56 4.30
CA GLY A 49 -1.44 -3.52 4.61
C GLY A 49 -2.42 -3.06 5.68
N ALA A 50 -3.25 -4.01 6.10
CA ALA A 50 -4.10 -3.85 7.28
C ALA A 50 -3.40 -4.46 8.49
N THR A 51 -3.50 -3.81 9.63
CA THR A 51 -3.10 -4.36 10.93
C THR A 51 -4.34 -4.74 11.74
N HIS A 52 -5.15 -5.62 11.16
CA HIS A 52 -6.46 -6.01 11.73
C HIS A 52 -6.38 -6.64 13.12
N TRP A 53 -5.22 -7.19 13.49
CA TRP A 53 -4.99 -7.80 14.81
C TRP A 53 -4.91 -6.76 15.94
N ASN A 54 -4.74 -5.46 15.63
CA ASN A 54 -4.65 -4.39 16.63
C ASN A 54 -5.34 -3.07 16.21
N LYS A 55 -5.91 -2.98 15.00
CA LYS A 55 -6.67 -1.83 14.50
C LYS A 55 -8.06 -2.23 14.00
N SER A 56 -9.01 -1.31 14.10
CA SER A 56 -10.35 -1.52 13.55
C SER A 56 -10.34 -1.56 12.02
N GLU A 57 -11.38 -2.15 11.43
CA GLU A 57 -11.56 -2.19 9.97
C GLU A 57 -11.54 -0.77 9.36
N THR A 58 -12.19 0.20 10.02
CA THR A 58 -12.22 1.59 9.56
C THR A 58 -10.81 2.17 9.41
N VAL A 59 -9.96 2.01 10.43
CA VAL A 59 -8.57 2.51 10.40
C VAL A 59 -7.79 1.83 9.27
N CYS A 60 -7.96 0.51 9.10
CA CYS A 60 -7.28 -0.23 8.04
C CYS A 60 -7.71 0.23 6.64
N ARG A 61 -9.03 0.43 6.42
CA ARG A 61 -9.59 0.92 5.15
C ARG A 61 -9.11 2.33 4.83
N GLU A 62 -9.13 3.23 5.82
CA GLU A 62 -8.65 4.60 5.66
C GLU A 62 -7.17 4.64 5.27
N PHE A 63 -6.34 3.86 5.97
CA PHE A 63 -4.92 3.76 5.67
C PHE A 63 -4.66 3.23 4.26
N GLN A 64 -5.25 2.08 3.90
CA GLN A 64 -5.07 1.47 2.59
C GLN A 64 -5.55 2.38 1.46
N ALA A 65 -6.70 3.04 1.62
CA ALA A 65 -7.21 4.00 0.65
C ALA A 65 -6.25 5.20 0.48
N GLY A 66 -5.70 5.70 1.58
CA GLY A 66 -4.73 6.79 1.57
C GLY A 66 -3.41 6.40 0.88
N MET A 67 -2.86 5.21 1.16
CA MET A 67 -1.65 4.71 0.50
C MET A 67 -1.84 4.51 -1.00
N LEU A 68 -2.96 3.89 -1.42
CA LEU A 68 -3.29 3.71 -2.83
C LEU A 68 -3.45 5.05 -3.55
N THR A 69 -4.10 6.03 -2.92
CA THR A 69 -4.27 7.39 -3.46
C THR A 69 -2.92 8.11 -3.58
N LEU A 70 -2.08 8.03 -2.55
CA LEU A 70 -0.73 8.58 -2.56
C LEU A 70 0.11 8.00 -3.69
N CYS A 71 0.07 6.69 -3.89
CA CYS A 71 0.83 6.05 -4.95
C CYS A 71 0.34 6.50 -6.34
N ALA A 72 -0.98 6.62 -6.49
CA ALA A 72 -1.59 7.14 -7.72
C ALA A 72 -1.21 8.60 -8.00
N GLU A 73 -1.22 9.47 -6.99
CA GLU A 73 -0.88 10.88 -7.14
C GLU A 73 0.61 11.09 -7.43
N THR A 74 1.48 10.29 -6.79
CA THR A 74 2.93 10.47 -6.91
C THR A 74 3.57 9.69 -8.04
N GLY A 75 2.81 8.81 -8.70
CA GLY A 75 3.34 7.87 -9.70
C GLY A 75 4.25 6.80 -9.10
N SER A 76 4.09 6.49 -7.81
CA SER A 76 4.90 5.49 -7.10
C SER A 76 4.34 4.08 -7.31
N GLY A 77 5.25 3.10 -7.43
CA GLY A 77 4.86 1.69 -7.44
C GLY A 77 4.41 1.22 -6.06
N TRP A 78 3.60 0.15 -5.99
CA TRP A 78 3.13 -0.38 -4.70
C TRP A 78 2.87 -1.89 -4.73
N MET A 79 2.93 -2.52 -3.56
CA MET A 79 2.58 -3.93 -3.33
C MET A 79 1.87 -4.08 -1.98
N ILE A 80 0.72 -4.76 -1.96
CA ILE A 80 -0.04 -5.06 -0.73
C ILE A 80 0.58 -6.26 0.01
N TRP A 81 0.63 -6.18 1.33
CA TRP A 81 1.02 -7.28 2.20
C TRP A 81 -0.14 -7.75 3.10
N ALA A 82 -0.49 -9.04 3.12
CA ALA A 82 -0.03 -10.13 2.25
C ALA A 82 -1.17 -10.57 1.32
N LEU A 83 -0.82 -11.05 0.12
CA LEU A 83 -1.76 -11.73 -0.77
C LEU A 83 -2.09 -13.12 -0.19
N GLY A 84 -3.02 -13.19 0.76
CA GLY A 84 -3.53 -14.43 1.36
C GLY A 84 -4.92 -14.80 0.85
N LYS A 85 -5.22 -16.11 0.76
CA LYS A 85 -6.59 -16.57 0.49
C LYS A 85 -7.43 -16.38 1.75
N LEU A 86 -8.39 -15.48 1.65
CA LEU A 86 -9.36 -15.16 2.69
C LEU A 86 -10.42 -16.25 2.77
N SER A 87 -10.48 -16.98 3.88
CA SER A 87 -11.59 -17.87 4.20
C SER A 87 -12.57 -17.14 5.11
N ASP A 88 -13.55 -16.48 4.49
CA ASP A 88 -14.51 -15.67 5.21
C ASP A 88 -15.77 -16.47 5.59
N HIS A 89 -16.22 -16.31 6.84
CA HIS A 89 -17.58 -16.64 7.25
C HIS A 89 -18.33 -15.30 7.35
N PRO A 90 -19.21 -14.93 6.39
CA PRO A 90 -19.77 -13.58 6.22
C PRO A 90 -20.71 -13.11 7.35
N ARG A 91 -20.72 -13.78 8.50
CA ARG A 91 -21.54 -13.48 9.68
C ARG A 91 -20.80 -13.68 11.00
N ASN A 92 -19.47 -13.77 10.99
CA ASN A 92 -18.73 -13.99 12.23
C ASN A 92 -18.70 -12.67 13.04
N SER A 93 -19.23 -12.71 14.26
CA SER A 93 -19.37 -11.55 15.15
C SER A 93 -18.11 -11.24 15.96
N PHE A 94 -16.99 -11.90 15.66
CA PHE A 94 -15.76 -11.78 16.45
C PHE A 94 -14.91 -10.59 15.99
N ASN A 95 -14.67 -9.67 16.92
CA ASN A 95 -13.77 -8.54 16.79
C ASN A 95 -12.45 -8.86 17.53
N GLU A 96 -11.34 -8.92 16.80
CA GLU A 96 -10.02 -9.28 17.35
C GLU A 96 -9.42 -8.20 18.25
N VAL A 97 -9.67 -6.92 17.93
CA VAL A 97 -9.14 -5.76 18.67
C VAL A 97 -9.76 -5.72 20.06
N ASP A 98 -11.09 -5.87 20.12
CA ASP A 98 -11.84 -5.80 21.37
C ASP A 98 -11.98 -7.17 22.06
N LYS A 99 -11.57 -8.26 21.38
CA LYS A 99 -11.76 -9.66 21.81
C LYS A 99 -13.21 -9.99 22.18
N THR A 100 -14.18 -9.42 21.46
CA THR A 100 -15.62 -9.60 21.71
C THR A 100 -16.31 -10.32 20.55
N GLY A 101 -17.33 -11.13 20.84
CA GLY A 101 -18.13 -11.85 19.82
C GLY A 101 -18.31 -13.34 20.08
N PHE A 102 -19.12 -14.01 19.26
CA PHE A 102 -19.50 -15.43 19.42
C PHE A 102 -18.85 -16.39 18.41
N GLY A 103 -18.00 -15.90 17.51
CA GLY A 103 -17.33 -16.69 16.47
C GLY A 103 -15.90 -17.10 16.83
N PRO A 104 -15.32 -18.14 16.20
CA PRO A 104 -13.87 -18.38 16.27
C PRO A 104 -13.10 -17.19 15.67
N PRO A 105 -11.83 -16.96 16.07
CA PRO A 105 -10.97 -15.93 15.48
C PRO A 105 -10.94 -16.08 13.95
N ARG A 106 -10.90 -14.95 13.24
CA ARG A 106 -10.95 -14.95 11.77
C ARG A 106 -9.61 -15.45 11.24
N VAL A 107 -9.63 -16.36 10.27
CA VAL A 107 -8.40 -16.88 9.66
C VAL A 107 -8.09 -16.04 8.44
N ALA A 108 -7.28 -14.99 8.68
CA ALA A 108 -6.82 -13.93 7.79
C ALA A 108 -7.91 -12.93 7.32
N ASP A 109 -7.62 -11.63 7.38
CA ASP A 109 -8.36 -10.58 6.66
C ASP A 109 -7.43 -9.63 5.88
N SER A 110 -7.58 -9.53 4.55
CA SER A 110 -7.04 -8.46 3.71
C SER A 110 -8.09 -7.96 2.70
N CYS A 111 -9.38 -8.16 2.99
CA CYS A 111 -10.50 -8.00 2.05
C CYS A 111 -10.79 -6.54 1.68
N ALA A 112 -10.30 -5.56 2.47
CA ALA A 112 -10.45 -4.14 2.15
C ALA A 112 -9.65 -3.71 0.91
N TYR A 113 -8.47 -4.29 0.65
CA TYR A 113 -7.65 -3.92 -0.50
C TYR A 113 -8.33 -4.25 -1.84
N SER A 114 -9.01 -5.40 -1.95
CA SER A 114 -9.68 -5.85 -3.19
C SER A 114 -10.75 -4.86 -3.68
N ASP A 115 -11.38 -4.12 -2.77
CA ASP A 115 -12.37 -3.09 -3.09
C ASP A 115 -11.72 -1.78 -3.57
N LEU A 116 -10.49 -1.51 -3.12
CA LEU A 116 -9.83 -0.20 -3.23
C LEU A 116 -8.80 -0.14 -4.36
N TRP A 117 -8.21 -1.27 -4.76
CA TRP A 117 -7.08 -1.26 -5.68
C TRP A 117 -7.46 -0.96 -7.13
N VAL A 118 -8.68 -1.33 -7.57
CA VAL A 118 -9.09 -1.20 -8.98
C VAL A 118 -9.04 0.26 -9.46
N PRO A 119 -9.58 1.26 -8.71
CA PRO A 119 -9.41 2.66 -9.06
C PRO A 119 -7.93 3.10 -9.13
N ALA A 120 -7.12 2.73 -8.14
CA ALA A 120 -5.71 3.12 -8.09
C ALA A 120 -4.91 2.52 -9.26
N ALA A 121 -5.14 1.26 -9.60
CA ALA A 121 -4.53 0.59 -10.75
C ALA A 121 -4.92 1.25 -12.08
N LYS A 122 -6.18 1.72 -12.23
CA LYS A 122 -6.60 2.43 -13.44
C LYS A 122 -5.88 3.77 -13.63
N VAL A 123 -5.63 4.50 -12.54
CA VAL A 123 -4.95 5.81 -12.60
C VAL A 123 -3.44 5.66 -12.78
N THR A 124 -2.85 4.61 -12.21
CA THR A 124 -1.40 4.33 -12.29
C THR A 124 -0.99 3.53 -13.52
N ALA A 125 -1.93 2.90 -14.22
CA ALA A 125 -1.64 2.16 -15.43
C ALA A 125 -1.01 3.07 -16.50
N SER A 126 0.12 2.63 -17.05
CA SER A 126 0.67 3.23 -18.27
C SER A 126 -0.37 3.19 -19.39
N LYS A 127 -0.42 4.23 -20.22
CA LYS A 127 -1.24 4.20 -21.44
C LYS A 127 -0.89 2.96 -22.27
N PHE A 128 -1.90 2.40 -22.94
CA PHE A 128 -1.63 1.38 -23.94
C PHE A 128 -0.64 1.94 -24.97
N PRO A 129 0.39 1.16 -25.37
CA PRO A 129 1.31 1.59 -26.41
C PRO A 129 0.52 1.90 -27.68
N GLU A 130 0.70 3.10 -28.22
CA GLU A 130 0.23 3.40 -29.57
C GLU A 130 1.16 2.72 -30.58
N PRO A 131 0.64 2.19 -31.70
CA PRO A 131 1.49 1.69 -32.76
C PRO A 131 2.49 2.77 -33.18
N GLY A 132 3.78 2.41 -33.21
CA GLY A 132 4.81 3.30 -33.76
C GLY A 132 4.47 3.67 -35.20
N LYS A 133 4.67 4.95 -35.55
CA LYS A 133 4.47 5.46 -36.91
C LYS A 133 5.37 4.75 -37.92
#